data_AF-A0A257LW06-F1
#
_entry.id   AF-A0A257LW06-F1
#
_cell.length_a   1.000
_cell.length_b   1.000
_cell.length_c   1.000
_cell.angle_alpha   90.00
_cell.angle_beta   90.00
_cell.angle_gamma   90.00
#
_symmetry.space_group_name_H-M   'P 1'
#
loop_
_entity.id
_entity.type
_entity.pdbx_description
1 polymer ?
#
loop_
_entity_poly.entity_id
_entity_poly.type
_entity_poly.pdbx_seq_one_letter_code
_entity_poly.pdbx_strand_id
1 'polypeptide(L)'
;MVVSSLVKSERAALTSVPLLLVPQMLLAGALVPYREMNRGLFKHDGFNRERGGTPIPAEFMPLRHSYEAMVVAQATRNPFEYERYRLQRRIEKMKDYDKTLPDDVADRFDLMKEGLRRLLASGASTPEEAVSLFARITRLARSGTRLEVETIKVWPDDQPKVRPASEFFVNERIDLLVREAETFRSDYRNEKPRNVFLGLKKTFTLIEPGPKIPDNPKAESKGLVLEFETLDCAIVSQLLIVIGCGVVSSLVLAAQNRRTH
;
A
#
# COMPACT_ATOMS: atom_id res chain seq x y z
N MET A 1 10.02 19.60 17.49
CA MET A 1 9.99 19.52 18.97
C MET A 1 11.29 18.99 19.55
N VAL A 2 11.70 17.73 19.28
CA VAL A 2 12.92 17.15 19.88
C VAL A 2 14.17 17.98 19.61
N VAL A 3 14.45 18.34 18.35
CA VAL A 3 15.61 19.18 17.99
C VAL A 3 15.58 20.51 18.75
N SER A 4 14.42 21.17 18.82
CA SER A 4 14.25 22.42 19.55
C SER A 4 14.42 22.27 21.07
N SER A 5 14.11 21.10 21.64
CA SER A 5 14.32 20.83 23.07
C SER A 5 15.78 20.52 23.43
N LEU A 6 16.56 20.04 22.45
CA LEU A 6 17.96 19.68 22.62
C LEU A 6 18.91 20.86 22.36
N VAL A 7 18.55 21.70 21.39
CA VAL A 7 19.40 22.79 20.93
C VAL A 7 19.05 24.07 21.66
N LYS A 8 20.06 24.72 22.25
CA LYS A 8 19.89 25.94 23.06
C LYS A 8 19.57 27.20 22.27
N SER A 9 19.80 27.21 20.95
CA SER A 9 19.56 28.38 20.10
C SER A 9 18.64 28.06 18.92
N GLU A 10 17.72 28.98 18.64
CA GLU A 10 16.77 28.87 17.53
C GLU A 10 17.50 28.74 16.18
N ARG A 11 18.56 29.52 15.97
CA ARG A 11 19.36 29.47 14.75
C ARG A 11 19.97 28.08 14.51
N ALA A 12 20.46 27.41 15.54
CA ALA A 12 21.01 26.06 15.40
C ALA A 12 19.92 25.00 15.20
N ALA A 13 18.72 25.19 15.77
CA ALA A 13 17.58 24.34 15.46
C ALA A 13 17.15 24.49 13.99
N LEU A 14 17.07 25.72 13.48
CA LEU A 14 16.67 26.02 12.11
C LEU A 14 17.69 25.50 11.07
N THR A 15 18.99 25.60 11.33
CA THR A 15 20.01 25.04 10.42
C THR A 15 20.07 23.51 10.44
N SER A 16 19.66 22.89 11.54
CA SER A 16 19.63 21.42 11.67
C SER A 16 18.49 20.78 10.90
N VAL A 17 17.38 21.50 10.67
CA VAL A 17 16.19 20.95 10.00
C VAL A 17 16.49 20.52 8.55
N PRO A 18 17.06 21.35 7.65
CA PRO A 18 17.41 20.92 6.31
C PRO A 18 18.43 19.78 6.28
N LEU A 19 19.40 19.79 7.19
CA LEU A 19 20.42 18.74 7.29
C LEU A 19 19.79 17.37 7.58
N LEU A 20 18.68 17.34 8.31
CA LEU A 20 17.92 16.11 8.56
C LEU A 20 16.94 15.77 7.44
N LEU A 21 16.32 16.77 6.82
CA LEU A 21 15.27 16.55 5.81
C LEU A 21 15.82 16.17 4.44
N VAL A 22 16.90 16.80 3.97
CA VAL A 22 17.45 16.54 2.63
C VAL A 22 17.87 15.07 2.44
N PRO A 23 18.62 14.44 3.37
CA PRO A 23 18.93 13.01 3.26
C PRO A 23 17.68 12.13 3.24
N GLN A 24 16.66 12.50 4.03
CA GLN A 24 15.40 11.75 4.06
C GLN A 24 14.62 11.85 2.75
N MET A 25 14.62 13.02 2.10
CA MET A 25 13.98 13.18 0.79
C MET A 25 14.70 12.36 -0.30
N LEU A 26 16.03 12.34 -0.27
CA LEU A 26 16.84 11.55 -1.21
C LEU A 26 16.63 10.04 -1.01
N LEU A 27 16.57 9.59 0.24
CA LEU A 27 16.44 8.18 0.61
C LEU A 27 14.99 7.69 0.73
N ALA A 28 13.99 8.54 0.48
CA ALA A 28 12.59 8.15 0.45
C ALA A 28 12.22 7.22 -0.72
N GLY A 29 13.08 7.14 -1.76
CA GLY A 29 12.86 6.33 -2.95
C GLY A 29 12.03 7.02 -4.04
N ALA A 30 11.60 8.26 -3.80
CA ALA A 30 10.82 9.07 -4.74
C ALA A 30 11.69 9.81 -5.77
N LEU A 31 12.78 10.45 -5.31
CA LEU A 31 13.66 11.25 -6.16
C LEU A 31 14.74 10.39 -6.84
N VAL A 32 15.29 9.44 -6.09
CA VAL A 32 16.30 8.49 -6.57
C VAL A 32 15.73 7.08 -6.36
N PRO A 33 15.50 6.31 -7.44
CA PRO A 33 15.09 4.92 -7.32
C PRO A 33 16.12 4.10 -6.54
N TYR A 34 15.66 3.19 -5.67
CA TYR A 34 16.56 2.38 -4.84
C TYR A 34 17.52 1.50 -5.62
N ARG A 35 17.13 1.08 -6.83
CA ARG A 35 18.01 0.32 -7.73
C ARG A 35 19.27 1.09 -8.15
N GLU A 36 19.18 2.40 -8.21
CA GLU A 36 20.27 3.29 -8.62
C GLU A 36 21.16 3.68 -7.44
N MET A 37 20.75 3.39 -6.21
CA MET A 37 21.55 3.68 -5.02
C MET A 37 22.73 2.72 -4.85
N ASN A 38 23.72 3.18 -4.09
CA ASN A 38 24.91 2.40 -3.78
C ASN A 38 24.54 1.07 -3.10
N ARG A 39 25.12 -0.04 -3.59
CA ARG A 39 24.92 -1.41 -3.05
C ARG A 39 25.23 -1.49 -1.56
N GLY A 40 26.21 -0.73 -1.07
CA GLY A 40 26.62 -0.72 0.34
C GLY A 40 25.57 -0.17 1.31
N LEU A 41 24.47 0.40 0.81
CA LEU A 41 23.34 0.84 1.65
C LEU A 41 22.34 -0.29 1.95
N PHE A 42 22.48 -1.48 1.38
CA PHE A 42 21.51 -2.58 1.49
C PHE A 42 22.05 -3.75 2.31
N LYS A 43 21.16 -4.45 3.02
CA LYS A 43 21.49 -5.75 3.62
C LYS A 43 21.76 -6.75 2.50
N HIS A 44 22.79 -7.59 2.61
CA HIS A 44 23.16 -8.58 1.59
C HIS A 44 23.42 -7.95 0.19
N ASP A 45 24.03 -6.77 0.18
CA ASP A 45 24.52 -6.04 -1.00
C ASP A 45 23.48 -5.89 -2.14
N GLY A 46 23.88 -6.24 -3.37
CA GLY A 46 23.11 -5.99 -4.58
C GLY A 46 21.83 -6.82 -4.73
N PHE A 47 21.74 -7.98 -4.08
CA PHE A 47 20.61 -8.91 -4.26
C PHE A 47 19.28 -8.28 -3.80
N ASN A 48 19.28 -7.71 -2.60
CA ASN A 48 18.09 -7.07 -2.05
C ASN A 48 17.74 -5.79 -2.82
N ARG A 49 18.74 -5.03 -3.25
CA ARG A 49 18.54 -3.83 -4.07
C ARG A 49 17.81 -4.13 -5.38
N GLU A 50 18.23 -5.16 -6.10
CA GLU A 50 17.66 -5.49 -7.42
C GLU A 50 16.22 -6.03 -7.32
N ARG A 51 15.90 -6.70 -6.21
CA ARG A 51 14.59 -7.28 -5.93
C ARG A 51 13.65 -6.39 -5.12
N GLY A 52 13.84 -5.07 -5.18
CA GLY A 52 12.94 -4.09 -4.58
C GLY A 52 13.05 -3.94 -3.06
N GLY A 53 14.17 -4.34 -2.48
CA GLY A 53 14.48 -4.08 -1.07
C GLY A 53 14.72 -2.59 -0.79
N THR A 54 14.69 -2.24 0.49
CA THR A 54 14.94 -0.87 0.98
C THR A 54 16.37 -0.72 1.50
N PRO A 55 17.01 0.45 1.33
CA PRO A 55 18.30 0.70 1.96
C PRO A 55 18.13 0.81 3.49
N ILE A 56 19.14 0.36 4.24
CA ILE A 56 19.13 0.27 5.72
C ILE A 56 18.75 1.60 6.36
N PRO A 57 19.33 2.77 5.96
CA PRO A 57 18.95 4.03 6.57
C PRO A 57 17.46 4.37 6.35
N ALA A 58 16.90 4.02 5.19
CA ALA A 58 15.51 4.32 4.86
C ALA A 58 14.50 3.46 5.64
N GLU A 59 14.91 2.33 6.23
CA GLU A 59 14.04 1.53 7.11
C GLU A 59 13.52 2.37 8.30
N PHE A 60 14.34 3.32 8.78
CA PHE A 60 14.05 4.16 9.94
C PHE A 60 13.51 5.56 9.59
N MET A 61 13.41 5.89 8.29
CA MET A 61 13.03 7.24 7.85
C MET A 61 11.51 7.38 7.75
N PRO A 62 10.84 8.22 8.58
CA PRO A 62 9.40 8.41 8.50
C PRO A 62 8.91 8.87 7.12
N LEU A 63 9.65 9.76 6.44
CA LEU A 63 9.27 10.23 5.11
C LEU A 63 9.16 9.08 4.08
N ARG A 64 9.96 8.02 4.24
CA ARG A 64 9.90 6.84 3.39
C ARG A 64 8.59 6.08 3.54
N HIS A 65 8.19 5.81 4.78
CA HIS A 65 6.93 5.13 5.09
C HIS A 65 5.73 5.96 4.63
N SER A 66 5.78 7.29 4.82
CA SER A 66 4.76 8.22 4.34
C SER A 66 4.62 8.21 2.81
N TYR A 67 5.75 8.30 2.10
CA TYR A 67 5.76 8.27 0.64
C TYR A 67 5.18 6.96 0.10
N GLU A 68 5.65 5.84 0.65
CA GLU A 68 5.19 4.52 0.27
C GLU A 68 3.68 4.35 0.52
N ALA A 69 3.20 4.75 1.69
CA ALA A 69 1.77 4.71 2.00
C ALA A 69 0.93 5.58 1.07
N MET A 70 1.43 6.77 0.69
CA MET A 70 0.75 7.65 -0.26
C MET A 70 0.65 7.03 -1.65
N VAL A 71 1.74 6.45 -2.16
CA VAL A 71 1.75 5.78 -3.48
C VAL A 71 0.81 4.58 -3.48
N VAL A 72 0.87 3.74 -2.44
CA VAL A 72 -0.03 2.59 -2.29
C VAL A 72 -1.48 3.04 -2.13
N ALA A 73 -1.75 4.09 -1.36
CA ALA A 73 -3.09 4.66 -1.21
C ALA A 73 -3.65 5.13 -2.55
N GLN A 74 -2.86 5.84 -3.35
CA GLN A 74 -3.31 6.30 -4.67
C GLN A 74 -3.60 5.11 -5.61
N ALA A 75 -2.79 4.05 -5.55
CA ALA A 75 -2.97 2.86 -6.36
C ALA A 75 -4.19 2.00 -5.94
N THR A 76 -4.60 2.03 -4.66
CA THR A 76 -5.59 1.07 -4.13
C THR A 76 -6.85 1.68 -3.56
N ARG A 77 -6.83 2.97 -3.16
CA ARG A 77 -7.92 3.66 -2.47
C ARG A 77 -8.51 4.82 -3.28
N ASN A 78 -8.22 4.92 -4.57
CA ASN A 78 -8.92 5.85 -5.44
C ASN A 78 -10.38 5.40 -5.69
N PRO A 79 -11.31 6.30 -6.07
CA PRO A 79 -12.74 5.97 -6.20
C PRO A 79 -13.04 4.77 -7.12
N PHE A 80 -12.30 4.64 -8.22
CA PHE A 80 -12.45 3.53 -9.15
C PHE A 80 -11.99 2.20 -8.51
N GLU A 81 -10.79 2.19 -7.93
CA GLU A 81 -10.21 1.02 -7.29
C GLU A 81 -11.01 0.55 -6.08
N TYR A 82 -11.58 1.48 -5.32
CA TYR A 82 -12.44 1.18 -4.19
C TYR A 82 -13.66 0.34 -4.62
N GLU A 83 -14.38 0.76 -5.67
CA GLU A 83 -15.54 0.02 -6.17
C GLU A 83 -15.14 -1.29 -6.89
N ARG A 84 -14.06 -1.26 -7.69
CA ARG A 84 -13.49 -2.45 -8.33
C ARG A 84 -13.16 -3.53 -7.29
N TYR A 85 -12.45 -3.15 -6.23
CA TYR A 85 -12.03 -4.08 -5.18
C TYR A 85 -13.20 -4.60 -4.35
N ARG A 86 -14.27 -3.81 -4.16
CA ARG A 86 -15.50 -4.28 -3.51
C ARG A 86 -16.19 -5.39 -4.30
N LEU A 87 -16.30 -5.23 -5.62
CA LEU A 87 -16.84 -6.28 -6.51
C LEU A 87 -15.92 -7.51 -6.49
N GLN A 88 -14.63 -7.30 -6.72
CA GLN A 88 -13.63 -8.37 -6.80
C GLN A 88 -13.59 -9.23 -5.53
N ARG A 89 -13.52 -8.61 -4.34
CA ARG A 89 -13.52 -9.35 -3.06
C ARG A 89 -14.77 -10.21 -2.86
N ARG A 90 -15.92 -9.76 -3.36
CA ARG A 90 -17.16 -10.53 -3.24
C ARG A 90 -17.18 -11.70 -4.23
N ILE A 91 -16.70 -11.48 -5.45
CA ILE A 91 -16.46 -12.50 -6.47
C ILE A 91 -15.56 -13.60 -5.91
N GLU A 92 -14.42 -13.24 -5.34
CA GLU A 92 -13.47 -14.18 -4.72
C GLU A 92 -14.11 -14.97 -3.58
N LYS A 93 -14.82 -14.29 -2.67
CA LYS A 93 -15.53 -14.97 -1.58
C LYS A 93 -16.53 -16.00 -2.10
N MET A 94 -17.22 -15.78 -3.23
CA MET A 94 -18.17 -16.76 -3.76
C MET A 94 -17.48 -17.93 -4.46
N LYS A 95 -16.30 -17.72 -5.05
CA LYS A 95 -15.47 -18.82 -5.61
C LYS A 95 -15.02 -19.81 -4.54
N ASP A 96 -14.94 -19.41 -3.28
CA ASP A 96 -14.60 -20.35 -2.21
C ASP A 96 -15.76 -21.32 -1.87
N TYR A 97 -17.00 -21.04 -2.33
CA TYR A 97 -18.19 -21.89 -2.11
C TYR A 97 -18.46 -22.87 -3.27
N ASP A 98 -17.56 -22.96 -4.26
CA ASP A 98 -17.72 -23.51 -5.63
C ASP A 98 -17.99 -25.02 -5.76
N LYS A 99 -18.51 -25.70 -4.73
CA LYS A 99 -18.90 -27.13 -4.85
C LYS A 99 -20.41 -27.37 -5.00
N THR A 100 -21.26 -26.46 -4.53
CA THR A 100 -22.72 -26.52 -4.74
C THR A 100 -23.31 -25.14 -4.42
N LEU A 101 -23.12 -24.18 -5.32
CA LEU A 101 -23.80 -22.89 -5.22
C LEU A 101 -25.28 -23.11 -5.57
N PRO A 102 -26.22 -22.72 -4.69
CA PRO A 102 -27.63 -22.63 -5.08
C PRO A 102 -27.80 -21.71 -6.30
N ASP A 103 -28.80 -21.99 -7.14
CA ASP A 103 -29.00 -21.30 -8.43
C ASP A 103 -29.08 -19.76 -8.29
N ASP A 104 -29.68 -19.27 -7.21
CA ASP A 104 -29.78 -17.84 -6.90
C ASP A 104 -28.41 -17.19 -6.60
N VAL A 105 -27.51 -17.94 -5.97
CA VAL A 105 -26.15 -17.49 -5.68
C VAL A 105 -25.27 -17.54 -6.94
N ALA A 106 -25.47 -18.54 -7.79
CA ALA A 106 -24.81 -18.62 -9.09
C ALA A 106 -25.19 -17.44 -10.01
N ASP A 107 -26.49 -17.13 -10.09
CA ASP A 107 -26.98 -15.96 -10.82
C ASP A 107 -26.37 -14.66 -10.29
N ARG A 108 -26.32 -14.52 -8.96
CA ARG A 108 -25.74 -13.34 -8.31
C ARG A 108 -24.23 -13.21 -8.57
N PHE A 109 -23.52 -14.33 -8.63
CA PHE A 109 -22.09 -14.37 -8.98
C PHE A 109 -21.86 -13.87 -10.40
N ASP A 110 -22.68 -14.27 -11.36
CA ASP A 110 -22.58 -13.82 -12.74
C ASP A 110 -22.93 -12.33 -12.88
N LEU A 111 -23.95 -11.83 -12.18
CA LEU A 111 -24.25 -10.39 -12.13
C LEU A 111 -23.08 -9.56 -11.59
N MET A 112 -22.31 -10.09 -10.63
CA MET A 112 -21.13 -9.40 -10.12
C MET A 112 -19.97 -9.38 -11.11
N LYS A 113 -19.69 -10.48 -11.80
CA LYS A 113 -18.68 -10.50 -12.88
C LYS A 113 -19.06 -9.51 -13.97
N GLU A 114 -20.34 -9.48 -14.31
CA GLU A 114 -20.86 -8.61 -15.35
C GLU A 114 -20.84 -7.13 -14.92
N GLY A 115 -21.15 -6.84 -13.66
CA GLY A 115 -20.94 -5.52 -13.08
C GLY A 115 -19.48 -5.07 -13.11
N LEU A 116 -18.54 -5.99 -12.84
CA LEU A 116 -17.10 -5.70 -12.93
C LEU A 116 -16.69 -5.38 -14.39
N ARG A 117 -17.15 -6.16 -15.37
CA ARG A 117 -16.91 -5.89 -16.79
C ARG A 117 -17.42 -4.50 -17.19
N ARG A 118 -18.64 -4.17 -16.79
CA ARG A 118 -19.24 -2.84 -17.06
C ARG A 118 -18.49 -1.71 -16.37
N LEU A 119 -18.03 -1.92 -15.13
CA LEU A 119 -17.21 -0.93 -14.43
C LEU A 119 -15.91 -0.65 -15.19
N LEU A 120 -15.23 -1.69 -15.69
CA LEU A 120 -14.01 -1.54 -16.49
C LEU A 120 -14.25 -0.89 -17.86
N ALA A 121 -15.42 -1.11 -18.46
CA ALA A 121 -15.80 -0.55 -19.75
C ALA A 121 -16.43 0.86 -19.66
N SER A 122 -16.61 1.40 -18.45
CA SER A 122 -17.33 2.66 -18.25
C SER A 122 -16.59 3.89 -18.76
N GLY A 123 -17.35 4.81 -19.34
CA GLY A 123 -16.87 6.10 -19.84
C GLY A 123 -17.57 7.25 -19.13
N ALA A 124 -16.86 8.37 -18.98
CA ALA A 124 -17.42 9.59 -18.40
C ALA A 124 -16.75 10.84 -18.99
N SER A 125 -17.46 11.96 -18.93
CA SER A 125 -16.92 13.26 -19.35
C SER A 125 -16.39 14.08 -18.17
N THR A 126 -16.90 13.85 -16.95
CA THR A 126 -16.43 14.52 -15.73
C THR A 126 -16.08 13.53 -14.61
N PRO A 127 -15.20 13.91 -13.66
CA PRO A 127 -14.88 13.05 -12.53
C PRO A 127 -16.10 12.80 -11.63
N GLU A 128 -17.01 13.75 -11.45
CA GLU A 128 -18.20 13.52 -10.63
C GLU A 128 -19.14 12.50 -11.27
N GLU A 129 -19.31 12.57 -12.60
CA GLU A 129 -20.09 11.60 -13.37
C GLU A 129 -19.50 10.20 -13.24
N ALA A 130 -18.18 10.06 -13.40
CA ALA A 130 -17.47 8.79 -13.23
C ALA A 130 -17.73 8.16 -11.85
N VAL A 131 -17.59 8.93 -10.76
CA VAL A 131 -17.84 8.43 -9.39
C VAL A 131 -19.28 7.97 -9.22
N SER A 132 -20.24 8.75 -9.72
CA SER A 132 -21.66 8.40 -9.64
C SER A 132 -21.96 7.11 -10.42
N LEU A 133 -21.33 6.92 -11.59
CA LEU A 133 -21.50 5.76 -12.44
C LEU A 133 -20.89 4.51 -11.80
N PHE A 134 -19.69 4.59 -11.21
CA PHE A 134 -19.08 3.48 -10.47
C PHE A 134 -19.94 2.99 -9.31
N ALA A 135 -20.44 3.93 -8.51
CA ALA A 135 -21.31 3.61 -7.37
C ALA A 135 -22.62 2.98 -7.85
N ARG A 136 -23.20 3.48 -8.94
CA ARG A 136 -24.43 2.93 -9.55
C ARG A 136 -24.21 1.52 -10.07
N ILE A 137 -23.17 1.28 -10.87
CA ILE A 137 -22.85 -0.05 -11.43
C ILE A 137 -22.66 -1.05 -10.29
N THR A 138 -21.86 -0.68 -9.28
CA THR A 138 -21.56 -1.57 -8.15
C THR A 138 -22.79 -1.87 -7.29
N ARG A 139 -23.68 -0.89 -7.09
CA ARG A 139 -24.95 -1.10 -6.40
C ARG A 139 -25.84 -2.08 -7.18
N LEU A 140 -26.01 -1.87 -8.49
CA LEU A 140 -26.84 -2.74 -9.33
C LEU A 140 -26.29 -4.17 -9.39
N ALA A 141 -24.97 -4.33 -9.55
CA ALA A 141 -24.35 -5.65 -9.54
C ALA A 141 -24.61 -6.42 -8.24
N ARG A 142 -24.68 -5.71 -7.10
CA ARG A 142 -24.86 -6.32 -5.78
C ARG A 142 -26.31 -6.64 -5.43
N SER A 143 -27.25 -5.74 -5.74
CA SER A 143 -28.64 -5.86 -5.28
C SER A 143 -29.68 -5.68 -6.37
N GLY A 144 -29.29 -5.24 -7.57
CA GLY A 144 -30.19 -5.03 -8.69
C GLY A 144 -30.62 -6.32 -9.37
N THR A 145 -31.50 -6.17 -10.35
CA THR A 145 -31.96 -7.25 -11.23
C THR A 145 -31.03 -7.44 -12.43
N ARG A 146 -31.13 -8.58 -13.11
CA ARG A 146 -30.35 -8.85 -14.33
C ARG A 146 -30.58 -7.81 -15.40
N LEU A 147 -31.85 -7.47 -15.65
CA LEU A 147 -32.22 -6.46 -16.64
C LEU A 147 -31.57 -5.10 -16.33
N GLU A 148 -31.59 -4.66 -15.08
CA GLU A 148 -30.99 -3.38 -14.68
C GLU A 148 -29.46 -3.35 -14.87
N VAL A 149 -28.78 -4.44 -14.54
CA VAL A 149 -27.33 -4.56 -14.74
C VAL A 149 -27.01 -4.59 -16.23
N GLU A 150 -27.82 -5.26 -17.04
CA GLU A 150 -27.55 -5.41 -18.47
C GLU A 150 -27.85 -4.15 -19.29
N THR A 151 -28.89 -3.42 -18.90
CA THR A 151 -29.39 -2.23 -19.61
C THR A 151 -28.75 -0.92 -19.17
N ILE A 152 -27.93 -0.92 -18.12
CA ILE A 152 -27.24 0.30 -17.72
C ILE A 152 -26.37 0.83 -18.86
N LYS A 153 -26.54 2.12 -19.15
CA LYS A 153 -25.69 2.83 -20.10
C LYS A 153 -24.31 3.01 -19.47
N VAL A 154 -23.33 2.31 -20.03
CA VAL A 154 -21.93 2.27 -19.56
C VAL A 154 -21.09 3.36 -20.22
N TRP A 155 -21.44 3.75 -21.44
CA TRP A 155 -20.76 4.77 -22.22
C TRP A 155 -21.76 5.84 -22.68
N PRO A 156 -21.52 7.13 -22.39
CA PRO A 156 -22.34 8.21 -22.92
C PRO A 156 -22.21 8.31 -24.45
N ASP A 157 -23.29 8.04 -25.18
CA ASP A 157 -23.38 8.39 -26.59
C ASP A 157 -23.43 9.93 -26.76
N ASP A 158 -22.89 10.43 -27.88
CA ASP A 158 -23.02 11.82 -28.35
C ASP A 158 -22.27 12.92 -27.58
N GLN A 159 -21.29 12.56 -26.76
CA GLN A 159 -20.43 13.55 -26.08
C GLN A 159 -19.01 13.56 -26.67
N PRO A 160 -18.50 14.71 -27.14
CA PRO A 160 -17.21 14.79 -27.84
C PRO A 160 -15.98 14.62 -26.94
N LYS A 161 -16.14 14.53 -25.62
CA LYS A 161 -15.04 14.46 -24.63
C LYS A 161 -15.17 13.28 -23.67
N VAL A 162 -15.77 12.17 -24.09
CA VAL A 162 -15.83 10.97 -23.26
C VAL A 162 -14.48 10.27 -23.27
N ARG A 163 -14.02 9.88 -22.08
CA ARG A 163 -12.86 9.02 -21.89
C ARG A 163 -13.20 7.90 -20.90
N PRO A 164 -12.41 6.82 -20.85
CA PRO A 164 -12.57 5.79 -19.84
C PRO A 164 -12.63 6.41 -18.45
N ALA A 165 -13.66 6.06 -17.67
CA ALA A 165 -13.94 6.68 -16.39
C ALA A 165 -12.79 6.45 -15.38
N SER A 166 -12.04 5.36 -15.53
CA SER A 166 -10.85 5.05 -14.72
C SER A 166 -9.73 6.09 -14.87
N GLU A 167 -9.58 6.72 -16.04
CA GLU A 167 -8.49 7.67 -16.31
C GLU A 167 -8.53 8.92 -15.44
N PHE A 168 -9.70 9.26 -14.88
CA PHE A 168 -9.82 10.39 -13.94
C PHE A 168 -9.12 10.13 -12.60
N PHE A 169 -8.91 8.86 -12.23
CA PHE A 169 -8.49 8.48 -10.88
C PHE A 169 -7.26 7.58 -10.85
N VAL A 170 -7.05 6.77 -11.90
CA VAL A 170 -5.94 5.83 -12.00
C VAL A 170 -4.75 6.53 -12.62
N ASN A 171 -3.66 6.58 -11.87
CA ASN A 171 -2.36 6.97 -12.40
C ASN A 171 -1.62 5.70 -12.83
N GLU A 172 -1.51 5.48 -14.15
CA GLU A 172 -0.89 4.28 -14.72
C GLU A 172 0.54 4.07 -14.23
N ARG A 173 1.33 5.14 -14.09
CA ARG A 173 2.71 5.03 -13.61
C ARG A 173 2.76 4.50 -12.18
N ILE A 174 1.86 4.94 -11.32
CA ILE A 174 1.80 4.49 -9.92
C ILE A 174 1.28 3.06 -9.82
N ASP A 175 0.27 2.71 -10.60
CA ASP A 175 -0.23 1.34 -10.69
C ASP A 175 0.87 0.38 -11.15
N LEU A 176 1.65 0.75 -12.18
CA LEU A 176 2.79 -0.05 -12.65
C LEU A 176 3.85 -0.26 -11.58
N LEU A 177 4.22 0.79 -10.83
CA LEU A 177 5.20 0.70 -9.75
C LEU A 177 4.75 -0.28 -8.65
N VAL A 178 3.48 -0.21 -8.25
CA VAL A 178 2.91 -1.09 -7.21
C VAL A 178 2.80 -2.52 -7.73
N ARG A 179 2.39 -2.73 -8.98
CA ARG A 179 2.34 -4.08 -9.59
C ARG A 179 3.72 -4.72 -9.72
N GLU A 180 4.72 -3.93 -10.08
CA GLU A 180 6.11 -4.39 -10.13
C GLU A 180 6.57 -4.84 -8.74
N ALA A 181 6.29 -4.04 -7.71
CA ALA A 181 6.59 -4.39 -6.32
C ALA A 181 5.86 -5.67 -5.87
N GLU A 182 4.58 -5.84 -6.21
CA GLU A 182 3.83 -7.05 -5.91
C GLU A 182 4.37 -8.28 -6.65
N THR A 183 4.91 -8.10 -7.86
CA THR A 183 5.58 -9.17 -8.60
C THR A 183 6.84 -9.62 -7.85
N PHE A 184 7.66 -8.69 -7.35
CA PHE A 184 8.80 -9.09 -6.50
C PHE A 184 8.36 -9.73 -5.19
N ARG A 185 7.24 -9.29 -4.61
CA ARG A 185 6.75 -9.86 -3.34
C ARG A 185 6.23 -11.28 -3.52
N SER A 186 5.49 -11.53 -4.60
CA SER A 186 4.83 -12.82 -4.90
C SER A 186 5.68 -13.80 -5.71
N ASP A 187 6.91 -13.42 -6.07
CA ASP A 187 7.85 -14.29 -6.78
C ASP A 187 8.09 -15.60 -6.00
N TYR A 188 7.63 -16.71 -6.60
CA TYR A 188 7.69 -18.08 -6.05
C TYR A 188 9.11 -18.56 -5.77
N ARG A 189 10.12 -17.93 -6.37
CA ARG A 189 11.54 -18.27 -6.16
C ARG A 189 12.06 -17.82 -4.80
N ASN A 190 11.30 -16.98 -4.08
CA ASN A 190 11.69 -16.55 -2.75
C ASN A 190 11.30 -17.61 -1.72
N GLU A 191 12.30 -18.16 -1.03
CA GLU A 191 12.07 -19.12 0.06
C GLU A 191 11.48 -18.47 1.31
N LYS A 192 11.75 -17.17 1.53
CA LYS A 192 11.26 -16.39 2.66
C LYS A 192 10.46 -15.17 2.18
N PRO A 193 9.34 -14.82 2.85
CA PRO A 193 8.64 -13.58 2.59
C PRO A 193 9.56 -12.39 2.87
N ARG A 194 9.56 -11.41 1.96
CA ARG A 194 10.43 -10.22 2.03
C ARG A 194 9.65 -8.93 2.01
N ASN A 195 10.23 -7.92 2.66
CA ASN A 195 9.74 -6.55 2.58
C ASN A 195 10.20 -5.91 1.27
N VAL A 196 9.26 -5.75 0.34
CA VAL A 196 9.48 -5.06 -0.94
C VAL A 196 8.93 -3.65 -0.85
N PHE A 197 9.71 -2.66 -1.26
CA PHE A 197 9.29 -1.27 -1.39
C PHE A 197 8.13 -1.12 -2.38
N LEU A 198 7.13 -0.31 -2.02
CA LEU A 198 5.83 -0.15 -2.69
C LEU A 198 4.94 -1.40 -2.72
N GLY A 199 5.33 -2.48 -2.04
CA GLY A 199 4.47 -3.64 -1.84
C GLY A 199 3.24 -3.28 -1.01
N LEU A 200 2.12 -3.95 -1.26
CA LEU A 200 0.84 -3.77 -0.56
C LEU A 200 0.87 -4.33 0.87
N LYS A 201 1.68 -5.37 1.08
CA LYS A 201 1.84 -6.05 2.35
C LYS A 201 3.30 -6.07 2.79
N LYS A 202 3.50 -5.91 4.10
CA LYS A 202 4.79 -6.04 4.79
C LYS A 202 4.77 -7.26 5.69
N THR A 203 5.89 -7.96 5.70
CA THR A 203 6.07 -9.19 6.48
C THR A 203 7.11 -8.94 7.56
N PHE A 204 6.75 -9.21 8.81
CA PHE A 204 7.66 -9.18 9.94
C PHE A 204 7.82 -10.59 10.48
N THR A 205 9.04 -11.09 10.40
CA THR A 205 9.41 -12.41 10.93
C THR A 205 9.86 -12.23 12.37
N LEU A 206 9.04 -12.64 13.33
CA LEU A 206 9.36 -12.51 14.75
C LEU A 206 10.21 -13.69 15.25
N ILE A 207 9.93 -14.87 14.73
CA ILE A 207 10.64 -16.11 15.01
C ILE A 207 11.02 -16.72 13.67
N GLU A 208 12.32 -16.79 13.39
CA GLU A 208 12.78 -17.47 12.19
C GLU A 208 12.42 -18.95 12.25
N PRO A 209 11.90 -19.54 11.16
CA PRO A 209 11.73 -20.98 11.10
C PRO A 209 13.11 -21.64 11.29
N GLY A 210 13.15 -22.67 12.14
CA GLY A 210 14.36 -23.46 12.35
C GLY A 210 14.85 -24.10 11.04
N PRO A 211 16.13 -24.51 10.98
CA PRO A 211 16.69 -25.15 9.80
C PRO A 211 15.89 -26.41 9.44
N LYS A 212 15.68 -26.64 8.14
CA LYS A 212 15.00 -27.86 7.66
C LYS A 212 15.81 -29.08 8.10
N ILE A 213 15.21 -29.92 8.94
CA ILE A 213 15.80 -31.19 9.35
C ILE A 213 15.66 -32.16 8.17
N PRO A 214 16.77 -32.72 7.64
CA PRO A 214 16.76 -33.51 6.41
C PRO A 214 15.86 -34.76 6.48
N ASP A 215 15.68 -35.35 7.66
CA ASP A 215 14.94 -36.61 7.84
C ASP A 215 13.43 -36.44 8.10
N ASN A 216 12.92 -35.22 8.22
CA ASN A 216 11.48 -34.99 8.34
C ASN A 216 11.05 -33.65 7.71
N PRO A 217 10.72 -33.62 6.41
CA PRO A 217 10.32 -32.39 5.71
C PRO A 217 8.98 -31.81 6.21
N LYS A 218 8.25 -32.51 7.09
CA LYS A 218 7.02 -32.03 7.73
C LYS A 218 7.23 -31.49 9.15
N ALA A 219 8.44 -31.64 9.73
CA ALA A 219 8.81 -31.04 11.02
C ALA A 219 9.29 -29.58 10.85
N GLU A 220 8.62 -28.83 9.99
CA GLU A 220 8.90 -27.41 9.80
C GLU A 220 8.26 -26.66 10.98
N SER A 221 9.10 -26.11 11.88
CA SER A 221 8.61 -25.16 12.87
C SER A 221 8.07 -23.97 12.09
N LYS A 222 6.74 -23.81 12.04
CA LYS A 222 6.13 -22.66 11.38
C LYS A 222 6.60 -21.41 12.12
N GLY A 223 7.56 -20.70 11.53
CA GLY A 223 7.99 -19.40 12.04
C GLY A 223 6.79 -18.48 12.14
N LEU A 224 6.79 -17.61 13.15
CA LEU A 224 5.72 -16.63 13.30
C LEU A 224 5.99 -15.46 12.34
N VAL A 225 5.30 -15.48 11.20
CA VAL A 225 5.30 -14.38 10.22
C VAL A 225 4.02 -13.58 10.38
N LEU A 226 4.17 -12.30 10.70
CA LEU A 226 3.06 -11.36 10.75
C LEU A 226 3.02 -10.58 9.44
N GLU A 227 1.87 -10.59 8.76
CA GLU A 227 1.61 -9.76 7.60
C GLU A 227 0.77 -8.55 8.00
N PHE A 228 1.19 -7.36 7.59
CA PHE A 228 0.45 -6.11 7.78
C PHE A 228 0.29 -5.38 6.46
N GLU A 229 -0.80 -4.62 6.31
CA GLU A 229 -0.92 -3.69 5.19
C GLU A 229 0.13 -2.58 5.33
N THR A 230 0.68 -2.15 4.20
CA THR A 230 1.71 -1.09 4.17
C THR A 230 1.22 0.23 4.76
N LEU A 231 -0.07 0.51 4.60
CA LEU A 231 -0.73 1.68 5.18
C LEU A 231 -0.74 1.62 6.72
N ASP A 232 -1.06 0.46 7.29
CA ASP A 232 -1.07 0.27 8.74
C ASP A 232 0.35 0.38 9.31
N CYS A 233 1.33 -0.19 8.62
CA CYS A 233 2.74 -0.04 8.98
C CYS A 233 3.16 1.44 9.04
N ALA A 234 2.75 2.25 8.07
CA ALA A 234 3.07 3.66 8.03
C ALA A 234 2.43 4.41 9.20
N ILE A 235 1.14 4.17 9.49
CA ILE A 235 0.44 4.78 10.63
C ILE A 235 1.14 4.41 11.95
N VAL A 236 1.42 3.13 12.16
CA VAL A 236 2.09 2.64 13.37
C VAL A 236 3.48 3.28 13.50
N SER A 237 4.26 3.34 12.43
CA SER A 237 5.59 3.96 12.45
C SER A 237 5.53 5.44 12.82
N GLN A 238 4.57 6.19 12.29
CA GLN A 238 4.39 7.62 12.59
C GLN A 238 3.94 7.83 14.03
N LEU A 239 3.00 7.03 14.53
CA LEU A 239 2.56 7.08 15.93
C LEU A 239 3.72 6.80 16.90
N LEU A 240 4.51 5.75 16.63
CA LEU A 240 5.69 5.44 17.44
C LEU A 240 6.70 6.59 17.47
N ILE A 241 6.92 7.26 16.33
CA ILE A 241 7.85 8.39 16.25
C ILE A 241 7.30 9.60 17.03
N VAL A 242 6.01 9.92 16.89
CA VAL A 242 5.39 11.05 17.60
C VAL A 242 5.41 10.80 19.11
N ILE A 243 5.01 9.61 19.56
CA ILE A 243 5.04 9.23 20.98
C ILE A 243 6.47 9.26 21.51
N GLY A 244 7.41 8.63 20.79
CA GLY A 244 8.83 8.61 21.18
C GLY A 244 9.41 10.03 21.28
N CYS A 245 9.12 10.88 20.31
CA CYS A 245 9.53 12.28 20.32
C CYS A 245 8.92 13.06 21.49
N GLY A 246 7.65 12.80 21.83
CA GLY A 246 6.99 13.37 23.00
C GLY A 246 7.68 12.97 24.30
N VAL A 247 7.87 11.65 24.51
CA VAL A 247 8.52 11.11 25.71
C VAL A 247 9.94 11.65 25.87
N VAL A 248 10.75 11.63 24.80
CA VAL A 248 12.13 12.15 24.83
C VAL A 248 12.13 13.64 25.16
N SER A 249 11.26 14.44 24.53
CA SER A 249 11.20 15.88 24.81
C SER A 249 10.81 16.14 26.27
N SER A 250 9.82 15.41 26.80
CA SER A 250 9.41 15.51 28.21
C SER A 250 10.53 15.12 29.19
N LEU A 251 11.28 14.05 28.90
CA LEU A 251 12.41 13.62 29.72
C LEU A 251 13.55 14.65 29.70
N VAL A 252 13.87 15.21 28.54
CA VAL A 252 14.91 16.24 28.40
C VAL A 252 14.52 17.49 29.16
N LEU A 253 13.27 17.96 29.02
CA LEU A 253 12.77 19.12 29.76
C LEU A 253 12.75 18.88 31.27
N ALA A 254 12.31 17.71 31.72
CA ALA A 254 12.33 17.34 33.14
C ALA A 254 13.76 17.30 33.70
N ALA A 255 14.73 16.79 32.94
CA ALA A 255 16.14 16.75 33.32
C ALA A 255 16.78 18.15 33.35
N GLN A 256 16.42 19.02 32.40
CA GLN A 256 16.87 20.42 32.39
C GLN A 256 16.31 21.19 33.60
N ASN A 257 15.03 21.04 33.90
CA ASN A 257 14.37 21.71 35.03
C ASN A 257 14.97 21.31 36.39
N ARG A 258 15.40 20.05 36.54
CA ARG A 258 16.09 19.55 37.75
C ARG A 258 17.52 20.08 37.94
N ARG A 259 18.14 20.66 36.90
CA ARG A 259 19.50 21.24 36.98
C ARG A 259 19.50 22.74 37.23
N THR A 260 18.34 23.39 37.07
CA THR A 260 18.15 24.84 37.28
C THR A 260 17.63 25.18 38.68
N HIS A 261 17.25 24.18 39.47
CA HIS A 261 16.97 24.26 40.91
C HIS A 261 18.09 23.57 41.69
#